data_AF-A0A970XH28-F1
#
_entry.id   AF-A0A970XH28-F1
#
_cell.length_a   1.000
_cell.length_b   1.000
_cell.length_c   1.000
_cell.angle_alpha   90.00
_cell.angle_beta   90.00
_cell.angle_gamma   90.00
#
_symmetry.space_group_name_H-M   'P 1'
#
loop_
_entity.id
_entity.type
_entity.pdbx_description
1 polymer ?
#
loop_
_entity_poly.entity_id
_entity_poly.type
_entity_poly.pdbx_seq_one_letter_code
_entity_poly.pdbx_strand_id
1 'polypeptide(L)'
;MALIVILLVLGFAAVLCIVEVPKLLKARSFKELWAFLLLLALGVVLSILRSLKVEIGNPSDVFAWIYAPLEGVMESLLTKG
;
A
#
# COMPACT_ATOMS: atom_id res chain seq x y z
N MET A 1 -7.03 13.06 17.05
CA MET A 1 -6.86 13.14 15.57
C MET A 1 -6.84 11.75 14.94
N ALA A 2 -6.02 10.81 15.41
CA ALA A 2 -5.94 9.45 14.84
C ALA A 2 -7.28 8.71 14.75
N LEU A 3 -8.13 8.79 15.79
CA LEU A 3 -9.46 8.15 15.80
C LEU A 3 -10.40 8.66 14.69
N ILE A 4 -10.37 9.96 14.40
CA ILE A 4 -11.19 10.55 13.33
C ILE A 4 -10.75 10.02 11.97
N VAL A 5 -9.43 9.92 11.76
CA VAL A 5 -8.85 9.34 10.54
C VAL A 5 -9.27 7.88 10.38
N ILE A 6 -9.19 7.08 11.45
CA ILE A 6 -9.59 5.67 11.41
C ILE A 6 -11.07 5.52 11.05
N LEU A 7 -11.95 6.34 11.64
CA LEU A 7 -13.38 6.34 11.34
C LEU A 7 -13.66 6.73 9.88
N LEU A 8 -12.97 7.74 9.35
CA LEU A 8 -13.11 8.16 7.95
C LEU A 8 -12.64 7.06 6.98
N VAL A 9 -11.50 6.43 7.27
CA VAL A 9 -10.95 5.34 6.45
C VAL A 9 -11.88 4.13 6.45
N LEU A 10 -12.40 3.73 7.62
CA LEU A 10 -13.38 2.65 7.73
C LEU A 10 -14.69 2.99 7.01
N GLY A 11 -15.17 4.24 7.15
CA GLY A 11 -16.37 4.70 6.45
C GLY A 11 -16.21 4.65 4.93
N PHE A 12 -15.07 5.12 4.42
CA PHE A 12 -14.75 5.05 2.99
C PHE A 12 -14.65 3.61 2.49
N ALA A 13 -13.95 2.74 3.24
CA ALA A 13 -13.84 1.33 2.90
C ALA A 13 -15.20 0.62 2.89
N ALA A 14 -16.09 0.95 3.82
CA ALA A 14 -17.45 0.42 3.86
C ALA A 14 -18.26 0.84 2.61
N VAL A 15 -18.16 2.11 2.19
CA VAL A 15 -18.83 2.59 0.97
C VAL A 15 -18.30 1.87 -0.27
N LEU A 16 -16.98 1.71 -0.41
CA LEU A 16 -16.38 0.95 -1.51
C LEU A 16 -16.89 -0.49 -1.53
N CYS A 17 -16.88 -1.17 -0.38
CA CYS A 17 -17.42 -2.52 -0.29
C CYS A 17 -18.88 -2.60 -0.74
N ILE A 18 -19.75 -1.67 -0.31
CA ILE A 18 -21.16 -1.66 -0.69
C ILE A 18 -21.34 -1.45 -2.20
N VAL A 19 -20.46 -0.68 -2.85
CA VAL A 19 -20.56 -0.39 -4.30
C VAL A 19 -19.94 -1.51 -5.15
N GLU A 20 -18.78 -2.02 -4.77
CA GLU A 20 -17.97 -2.92 -5.61
C GLU A 20 -18.21 -4.39 -5.31
N VAL A 21 -18.38 -4.79 -4.05
CA VAL A 21 -18.63 -6.21 -3.70
C VAL A 21 -19.87 -6.77 -4.42
N PRO A 22 -21.06 -6.12 -4.43
CA PRO A 22 -22.21 -6.69 -5.13
C PRO A 22 -22.02 -6.73 -6.65
N LYS A 23 -21.29 -5.75 -7.23
CA LYS A 23 -20.97 -5.76 -8.66
C LYS A 23 -20.09 -6.95 -9.03
N LEU A 24 -19.03 -7.19 -8.24
CA LEU A 24 -18.08 -8.28 -8.43
C LEU A 24 -18.71 -9.66 -8.16
N LEU A 25 -19.59 -9.76 -7.15
CA LEU A 25 -20.35 -10.98 -6.85
C LEU A 25 -21.31 -11.31 -8.00
N LYS A 26 -22.00 -10.29 -8.55
CA LYS A 26 -22.90 -10.45 -9.70
C LYS A 26 -22.15 -10.87 -10.97
N ALA A 27 -20.92 -10.40 -11.14
CA ALA A 27 -20.04 -10.82 -12.23
C ALA A 27 -19.42 -12.22 -12.03
N ARG A 28 -19.62 -12.88 -10.87
CA ARG A 28 -19.00 -14.16 -10.48
C ARG A 28 -17.46 -14.15 -10.56
N SER A 29 -16.83 -12.96 -10.59
CA SER A 29 -15.38 -12.83 -10.70
C SER A 29 -14.73 -12.86 -9.31
N PHE A 30 -14.59 -14.07 -8.77
CA PHE A 30 -13.98 -14.27 -7.45
C PHE A 30 -12.51 -13.83 -7.40
N LYS A 31 -11.79 -13.90 -8.53
CA LYS A 31 -10.39 -13.44 -8.62
C LYS A 31 -10.28 -11.93 -8.43
N GLU A 32 -11.16 -11.17 -9.07
CA GLU A 32 -11.21 -9.71 -8.91
C GLU A 32 -11.67 -9.32 -7.51
N LEU A 33 -12.63 -10.06 -6.93
CA LEU A 33 -13.09 -9.82 -5.56
C LEU A 33 -11.96 -10.03 -4.54
N TRP A 34 -11.13 -11.07 -4.72
CA TRP A 34 -9.94 -11.27 -3.89
C TRP A 34 -8.90 -10.16 -4.06
N ALA A 35 -8.64 -9.73 -5.30
CA ALA A 35 -7.70 -8.62 -5.56
C ALA A 35 -8.19 -7.31 -4.93
N PHE A 36 -9.47 -6.99 -5.09
CA PHE A 36 -10.12 -5.84 -4.47
C PHE A 36 -9.99 -5.88 -2.94
N LEU A 37 -10.34 -7.00 -2.33
CA LEU A 37 -10.30 -7.14 -0.88
C LEU A 37 -8.87 -7.02 -0.32
N LEU A 38 -7.89 -7.61 -1.01
CA LEU A 38 -6.47 -7.50 -0.65
C LEU A 38 -5.98 -6.05 -0.73
N LEU A 39 -6.27 -5.35 -1.83
CA LEU A 39 -5.89 -3.94 -1.99
C LEU A 39 -6.55 -3.05 -0.94
N LEU A 40 -7.85 -3.26 -0.68
CA LEU A 40 -8.60 -2.50 0.31
C LEU A 40 -8.05 -2.75 1.72
N ALA A 41 -7.83 -4.02 2.08
CA ALA A 41 -7.26 -4.38 3.38
C ALA A 41 -5.87 -3.76 3.57
N LEU A 42 -4.99 -3.84 2.55
CA LEU A 42 -3.68 -3.20 2.59
C LEU A 42 -3.79 -1.69 2.79
N GLY A 43 -4.63 -1.01 2.01
CA GLY A 43 -4.81 0.44 2.14
C GLY A 43 -5.33 0.86 3.52
N VAL A 44 -6.28 0.11 4.10
CA VAL A 44 -6.81 0.36 5.43
C VAL A 44 -5.75 0.12 6.50
N VAL A 45 -5.04 -1.01 6.45
CA VAL A 45 -3.97 -1.34 7.41
C VAL A 45 -2.87 -0.29 7.37
N LEU A 46 -2.36 0.06 6.19
CA LEU A 46 -1.33 1.10 6.04
C LEU A 46 -1.80 2.45 6.61
N SER A 47 -3.06 2.83 6.34
CA SER A 47 -3.63 4.08 6.85
C SER A 47 -3.72 4.09 8.38
N ILE A 48 -4.10 2.97 8.98
CA ILE A 48 -4.18 2.81 10.44
C ILE A 48 -2.78 2.86 11.06
N LEU A 49 -1.82 2.11 10.53
CA LEU A 49 -0.43 2.11 11.02
C LEU A 49 0.19 3.51 10.96
N ARG A 50 -0.04 4.24 9.85
CA ARG A 50 0.42 5.62 9.68
C ARG A 50 -0.25 6.56 10.70
N SER A 51 -1.54 6.37 10.96
CA SER A 51 -2.30 7.14 11.96
C SER A 51 -1.81 6.91 13.39
N LEU A 52 -1.36 5.68 13.69
CA LEU A 52 -0.76 5.30 14.97
C LEU A 52 0.68 5.81 15.14
N LYS A 53 1.23 6.54 14.15
CA LYS A 53 2.64 6.96 14.09
C LYS A 53 3.60 5.80 14.30
N VAL A 54 3.20 4.59 13.90
CA VAL A 54 4.16 3.49 13.77
C VAL A 54 5.16 3.95 12.73
N GLU A 55 6.44 3.97 13.11
CA GLU A 55 7.54 4.20 12.18
C GLU A 55 7.59 3.01 11.22
N ILE A 56 6.71 3.04 10.23
CA ILE A 56 6.93 2.33 8.99
C ILE A 56 8.19 2.98 8.43
N GLY A 57 9.32 2.27 8.55
CA GLY A 57 10.59 2.69 7.95
C GLY A 57 10.32 3.23 6.56
N ASN A 58 10.95 4.34 6.21
CA ASN A 58 10.59 5.07 5.02
C ASN A 58 10.68 4.10 3.83
N PRO A 59 9.66 3.99 2.94
CA PRO A 59 9.79 3.13 1.77
C PRO A 59 11.05 3.47 0.97
N SER A 60 11.53 4.73 1.03
CA SER A 60 12.82 5.12 0.46
C SER A 60 14.01 4.35 1.02
N ASP A 61 13.99 3.90 2.27
CA ASP A 61 15.09 3.16 2.89
C ASP A 61 15.14 1.74 2.35
N VAL A 62 13.98 1.15 2.08
CA VAL A 62 13.87 -0.14 1.38
C VAL A 62 14.36 0.00 -0.06
N PHE A 63 13.96 1.08 -0.75
CA PHE A 63 14.48 1.38 -2.09
C PHE A 63 15.99 1.62 -2.06
N ALA A 64 16.51 2.37 -1.08
CA ALA A 64 17.95 2.62 -0.93
C ALA A 64 18.72 1.32 -0.72
N TRP A 65 18.20 0.36 0.05
CA TRP A 65 18.82 -0.96 0.17
C TRP A 65 18.82 -1.76 -1.14
N ILE A 66 17.73 -1.68 -1.92
CA ILE A 66 17.63 -2.33 -3.24
C ILE A 66 18.61 -1.68 -4.25
N TYR A 67 18.79 -0.36 -4.18
CA TYR A 67 19.63 0.41 -5.11
C TYR A 67 21.09 0.55 -4.66
N ALA A 68 21.43 0.26 -3.41
CA ALA A 68 22.81 0.24 -2.89
C ALA A 68 23.81 -0.54 -3.77
N PRO A 69 23.52 -1.75 -4.30
CA PRO A 69 24.44 -2.44 -5.20
C PRO A 69 24.61 -1.72 -6.55
N LEU A 70 23.65 -0.90 -6.98
CA LEU A 70 23.71 -0.11 -8.21
C LEU A 70 24.68 1.08 -8.06
N GLU A 71 24.81 1.63 -6.85
CA GLU A 71 25.73 2.74 -6.55
C GLU A 71 27.19 2.33 -6.82
N GLY A 72 27.60 1.15 -6.35
CA GLY A 72 28.95 0.62 -6.61
C GLY A 72 29.22 0.35 -8.10
N VAL A 73 28.19 0.00 -8.87
CA VAL A 73 28.30 -0.15 -10.34
C VAL A 73 28.47 1.22 -11.00
N MET A 74 27.69 2.23 -10.63
CA MET A 74 27.86 3.59 -11.15
C MET A 74 29.23 4.17 -10.82
N GLU A 75 29.72 3.98 -9.60
CA GLU A 75 31.04 4.46 -9.17
C GLU A 75 32.16 3.81 -9.99
N SER A 76 32.04 2.51 -10.28
CA SER A 76 33.00 1.77 -11.10
C SER A 76 33.01 2.19 -12.58
N LEU A 77 31.86 2.64 -13.11
CA LEU A 77 31.71 3.12 -14.48
C LEU A 77 32.23 4.56 -14.64
N LEU A 78 32.00 5.42 -13.66
CA LEU A 78 32.47 6.81 -13.67
C LEU A 78 33.97 6.92 -13.41
N THR A 79 34.57 5.96 -12.70
CA THR A 79 36.02 5.99 -12.37
C THR A 79 36.89 5.26 -13.41
N LYS A 80 36.29 4.52 -14.35
CA LYS A 80 37.00 3.80 -15.43
C LYS A 80 36.81 4.39 -16.83
N GLY A 81 36.04 5.47 -16.98
CA GLY A 81 35.92 6.25 -18.23
C GLY A 81 36.81 7.47 -18.21
#